data_AF-A0A658NKI3-F1
#
_entry.id   AF-A0A658NKI3-F1
#
_cell.length_a   1.000
_cell.length_b   1.000
_cell.length_c   1.000
_cell.angle_alpha   90.00
_cell.angle_beta   90.00
_cell.angle_gamma   90.00
#
_symmetry.space_group_name_H-M   'P 1'
#
loop_
_entity.id
_entity.type
_entity.pdbx_description
1 polymer ?
#
loop_
_entity_poly.entity_id
_entity_poly.type
_entity_poly.pdbx_seq_one_letter_code
_entity_poly.pdbx_strand_id
1 'polypeptide(L)' 'MEDIPKYPPFLRGLPAFHPDLLLQTQEPLVRRLQDQLKLTDRQFTTYILPCLRNYAAYVHLLPASQNHHHRGAGGLL' A
#
# COMPACT_ATOMS: atom_id res chain seq x y z
N MET A 1 29.99 -10.80 4.70
CA MET A 1 30.74 -10.16 3.60
C MET A 1 30.26 -8.73 3.57
N GLU A 2 31.04 -7.79 4.09
CA GLU A 2 30.67 -6.37 4.13
C GLU A 2 30.62 -5.82 2.70
N ASP A 3 29.55 -5.07 2.38
CA ASP A 3 29.32 -4.49 1.06
C ASP A 3 30.39 -3.43 0.78
N ILE A 4 31.28 -3.69 -0.18
CA ILE A 4 32.25 -2.68 -0.65
C ILE A 4 31.46 -1.57 -1.33
N PRO A 5 31.57 -0.29 -0.90
CA PRO A 5 30.78 0.80 -1.48
C PRO A 5 31.16 1.04 -2.95
N LYS A 6 30.17 1.01 -3.84
CA LYS A 6 30.29 1.38 -5.26
C LYS A 6 29.84 2.83 -5.48
N TYR A 7 30.53 3.54 -6.37
CA TYR A 7 30.14 4.85 -6.86
C TYR A 7 29.69 4.76 -8.35
N PRO A 8 28.54 5.35 -8.73
CA PRO A 8 27.58 6.02 -7.86
C PRO A 8 26.86 5.02 -6.92
N PRO A 9 26.35 5.48 -5.78
CA PRO A 9 25.68 4.61 -4.82
C PRO A 9 24.51 3.88 -5.48
N PHE A 10 24.43 2.57 -5.28
CA PHE A 10 23.26 1.79 -5.69
C PHE A 10 22.08 2.21 -4.81
N LEU A 11 21.15 2.98 -5.38
CA LEU A 11 19.91 3.34 -4.71
C LEU A 11 19.06 2.07 -4.57
N ARG A 12 19.03 1.51 -3.36
CA ARG A 12 18.12 0.40 -3.04
C ARG A 12 16.69 0.93 -3.14
N GLY A 13 15.99 0.59 -4.22
CA GLY A 13 14.59 0.93 -4.41
C GLY A 13 13.68 0.28 -3.37
N LEU A 14 12.39 0.65 -3.41
CA LEU A 14 11.38 0.00 -2.58
C LEU A 14 11.04 -1.38 -3.14
N PRO A 15 10.87 -2.41 -2.28
CA PRO A 15 10.48 -3.73 -2.73
C PRO A 15 9.06 -3.75 -3.30
N ALA A 16 8.88 -4.50 -4.38
CA ALA A 16 7.55 -4.82 -4.89
C ALA A 16 6.93 -5.95 -4.06
N PHE A 17 5.63 -5.82 -3.77
CA PHE A 17 4.83 -6.78 -3.01
C PHE A 17 3.53 -7.07 -3.76
N HIS A 18 2.90 -8.19 -3.45
CA HIS A 18 1.57 -8.47 -3.97
C HIS A 18 0.53 -7.51 -3.34
N PRO A 19 -0.41 -6.93 -4.11
CA PRO A 19 -1.39 -5.97 -3.58
C PRO A 19 -2.23 -6.51 -2.41
N ASP A 20 -2.52 -7.81 -2.38
CA ASP A 20 -3.24 -8.40 -1.26
C ASP A 20 -2.44 -8.37 0.05
N LEU A 21 -1.11 -8.49 -0.02
CA LEU A 21 -0.25 -8.35 1.17
C LEU A 21 -0.23 -6.90 1.65
N LEU A 22 -0.27 -5.95 0.73
CA LEU A 22 -0.38 -4.52 1.06
C LEU A 22 -1.73 -4.19 1.70
N LEU A 23 -2.83 -4.75 1.19
CA LEU A 23 -4.15 -4.54 1.79
C LEU A 23 -4.27 -5.18 3.18
N GLN A 24 -3.63 -6.34 3.40
CA GLN A 24 -3.63 -6.99 4.71
C GLN A 24 -3.01 -6.12 5.81
N THR A 25 -2.01 -5.27 5.49
CA THR A 25 -1.46 -4.34 6.48
C THR A 25 -2.48 -3.26 6.88
N GLN A 26 -3.50 -3.03 6.06
CA GLN A 26 -4.57 -2.04 6.26
C GLN A 26 -5.90 -2.66 6.69
N GLU A 27 -5.91 -3.94 7.09
CA GLU A 27 -7.11 -4.69 7.50
C GLU A 27 -8.03 -3.90 8.47
N PRO A 28 -7.52 -3.18 9.51
CA PRO A 28 -8.39 -2.41 10.39
C PRO A 28 -9.15 -1.27 9.69
N LEU A 29 -8.53 -0.62 8.69
CA LEU A 29 -9.17 0.44 7.90
C LEU A 29 -10.19 -0.16 6.92
N VAL A 30 -9.84 -1.27 6.27
CA VAL A 30 -10.73 -1.97 5.35
C VAL A 30 -12.00 -2.44 6.06
N ARG A 31 -11.88 -3.01 7.27
CA ARG A 31 -13.03 -3.40 8.09
C ARG A 31 -13.92 -2.22 8.46
N ARG A 32 -13.33 -1.11 8.91
CA ARG A 32 -14.09 0.11 9.22
C ARG A 32 -14.86 0.62 8.01
N LEU A 33 -14.26 0.55 6.82
CA LEU A 33 -14.88 0.95 5.58
C LEU A 33 -16.05 0.01 5.21
N GLN A 34 -15.91 -1.30 5.42
CA GLN A 34 -17.00 -2.28 5.26
C GLN A 34 -18.16 -1.99 6.20
N ASP A 35 -17.89 -1.74 7.48
CA ASP A 35 -18.91 -1.44 8.50
C ASP A 35 -19.68 -0.15 8.18
N GLN A 36 -19.02 0.85 7.60
CA GLN A 36 -19.61 2.16 7.29
C GLN A 36 -20.45 2.18 6.02
N LEU A 37 -20.11 1.38 5.00
CA LEU A 37 -20.77 1.44 3.70
C LEU A 37 -22.15 0.78 3.67
N LYS A 38 -22.57 0.08 4.75
CA LYS A 38 -23.87 -0.62 4.84
C LYS A 38 -24.15 -1.55 3.65
N LEU A 39 -23.10 -2.16 3.11
CA LEU A 39 -23.19 -3.16 2.05
C LEU A 39 -23.24 -4.56 2.66
N THR A 40 -23.84 -5.50 1.96
CA THR A 40 -23.62 -6.92 2.25
C THR A 40 -22.17 -7.30 1.98
N ASP A 41 -21.65 -8.33 2.64
CA ASP A 41 -20.31 -8.86 2.39
C ASP A 41 -20.07 -9.20 0.92
N ARG A 42 -21.12 -9.72 0.26
CA ARG A 42 -21.08 -10.01 -1.19
C ARG A 42 -20.91 -8.73 -2.00
N GLN A 43 -21.68 -7.68 -1.72
CA GLN A 43 -21.55 -6.41 -2.43
C GLN A 43 -20.20 -5.74 -2.16
N PHE A 44 -19.72 -5.78 -0.92
CA PHE A 44 -18.41 -5.24 -0.57
C PHE A 44 -17.29 -5.94 -1.33
N THR A 45 -17.30 -7.27 -1.33
CA THR A 45 -16.32 -8.10 -2.04
C THR A 45 -16.42 -7.94 -3.56
N THR A 46 -17.62 -7.72 -4.09
CA THR A 46 -17.85 -7.58 -5.54
C THR A 46 -17.43 -6.20 -6.06
N TYR A 47 -17.69 -5.13 -5.30
CA TYR A 47 -17.59 -3.76 -5.80
C TYR A 47 -16.49 -2.93 -5.16
N ILE A 48 -16.20 -3.13 -3.88
CA ILE A 48 -15.29 -2.27 -3.12
C ILE A 48 -13.89 -2.89 -3.03
N LEU A 49 -13.81 -4.17 -2.68
CA LEU A 49 -12.52 -4.86 -2.52
C LEU A 49 -11.64 -4.81 -3.79
N PRO A 50 -12.18 -4.97 -5.03
CA PRO A 50 -11.37 -4.83 -6.24
C PRO A 50 -10.82 -3.41 -6.44
N CYS A 51 -11.57 -2.38 -6.07
CA CYS A 51 -11.13 -0.99 -6.13
C CYS A 51 -9.96 -0.73 -5.18
N LEU A 52 -10.06 -1.22 -3.93
CA LEU A 52 -8.97 -1.13 -2.96
C LEU A 52 -7.72 -1.86 -3.44
N ARG A 53 -7.89 -3.05 -4.03
CA ARG A 53 -6.77 -3.83 -4.58
C ARG A 53 -6.08 -3.13 -5.73
N ASN A 54 -6.85 -2.55 -6.66
CA ASN A 54 -6.31 -1.78 -7.77
C ASN A 54 -5.61 -0.51 -7.29
N TYR A 55 -6.17 0.16 -6.28
CA TYR A 55 -5.53 1.31 -5.64
C TYR A 55 -4.20 0.93 -4.99
N ALA A 56 -4.17 -0.13 -4.17
CA ALA A 56 -2.95 -0.62 -3.54
C ALA A 56 -1.89 -1.04 -4.57
N ALA A 57 -2.29 -1.65 -5.69
CA ALA A 57 -1.39 -1.97 -6.79
C ALA A 57 -0.82 -0.72 -7.49
N TYR A 58 -1.60 0.35 -7.57
CA TYR A 58 -1.20 1.59 -8.23
C TYR A 58 -0.27 2.44 -7.35
N VAL A 59 -0.63 2.68 -6.09
CA VAL A 59 0.17 3.52 -5.19
C VAL A 59 1.32 2.76 -4.54
N HIS A 60 1.17 1.45 -4.37
CA HIS A 60 2.16 0.55 -3.81
C HIS A 60 2.78 1.09 -2.52
N LEU A 61 4.09 1.41 -2.55
CA LEU A 61 4.83 2.00 -1.43
C LEU A 61 5.22 3.45 -1.67
N LEU A 62 4.55 4.15 -2.59
CA LEU A 62 4.84 5.55 -2.84
C LEU A 62 4.57 6.41 -1.60
N PRO A 63 5.46 7.36 -1.29
CA PRO A 63 5.18 8.35 -0.26
C PRO A 63 4.07 9.29 -0.73
N ALA A 64 3.26 9.79 0.21
CA ALA A 64 2.21 10.77 -0.12
C ALA A 64 2.77 12.19 -0.30
N SER A 65 4.00 12.44 0.13
CA SER A 65 4.67 13.73 -0.08
C SER A 65 6.18 13.58 -0.03
N GLN A 66 6.90 14.46 -0.72
CA GLN A 66 8.36 14.53 -0.63
C GLN A 66 8.82 15.06 0.74
N ASN A 67 8.11 16.02 1.33
CA ASN A 67 8.62 16.83 2.46
C ASN A 67 7.73 16.88 3.71
N HIS A 68 6.58 16.18 3.75
CA HIS A 68 5.60 16.28 4.87
C HIS A 68 5.40 14.95 5.63
N HIS A 69 4.36 14.91 6.48
CA HIS A 69 4.11 13.89 7.51
C HIS A 69 3.87 12.46 6.99
N HIS A 70 3.79 12.25 5.67
CA HIS A 70 3.61 10.93 5.05
C HIS A 70 4.67 10.68 3.95
N ARG A 71 5.91 11.14 4.20
CA ARG A 71 7.04 10.96 3.29
C ARG A 71 7.71 9.58 3.31
N GLY A 72 7.27 8.70 4.22
CA GLY A 72 7.76 7.33 4.31
C GLY A 72 7.21 6.43 3.21
N ALA A 73 7.84 5.27 3.01
CA ALA A 73 7.32 4.23 2.13
C ALA A 73 5.90 3.83 2.56
N GLY A 74 4.98 3.75 1.61
CA GLY A 74 3.57 3.45 1.86
C GLY A 74 2.76 4.62 2.40
N GLY A 75 3.25 5.87 2.28
CA GLY A 75 2.50 7.03 2.75
C GLY A 75 1.12 7.23 2.08
N LEU A 76 0.91 6.68 0.89
CA LEU A 76 -0.38 6.68 0.17
C LEU A 76 -1.24 5.43 0.42
N LEU A 77 -0.70 4.40 1.09
CA LEU A 77 -1.34 3.10 1.28
C LEU A 77 -2.12 3.07 2.61
#